data_AF-B6Q1W6-F1
#
_entry.id   AF-B6Q1W6-F1
#
_cell.length_a   1.000
_cell.length_b   1.000
_cell.length_c   1.000
_cell.angle_alpha   90.00
_cell.angle_beta   90.00
_cell.angle_gamma   90.00
#
_symmetry.space_group_name_H-M   'P 1'
#
loop_
_entity.id
_entity.type
_entity.pdbx_description
1 polymer ?
#
loop_
_entity_poly.entity_id
_entity_poly.type
_entity_poly.pdbx_seq_one_letter_code
_entity_poly.pdbx_strand_id
1 'polypeptide(L)'
;MFLFMATCHKLECLPPELLEKIFFHSLAINLPRASPYIAGVLSKPIIYKWLIRLAFSSSNPSSRQDFFTEDFLPSPLDFWALPNAKRKLLQQEILECRWSTLQLFRECQREYVKHVLRQKGAGLVFISAEDRAGLDTIEEKLSRPMEFDKAESGRRGSGDLILRAKKVVHGREGEGEGGRGRGGGEVDMRISFWFHFGGVQIREPSPVSHEIDMFRLPCPPSPNERPRMPDKLLHAPWTCEKLEFLTLLSQETYIDEHNHSTERSHQVLRQLIRDRDYVTFKNLLELNITTRDYSYPQKWPVKTRHFKEALRHVTGLNDPFVRLLYDKRWDCLKDRKVRDEVLNCIES
;
A
#
# COMPACT_ATOMS: atom_id res chain seq x y z
N MET A 1 -42.68 -2.80 42.48
CA MET A 1 -41.30 -2.27 42.39
C MET A 1 -40.69 -2.85 41.13
N PHE A 2 -40.62 -2.04 40.07
CA PHE A 2 -40.13 -2.46 38.75
C PHE A 2 -38.62 -2.73 38.81
N LEU A 3 -38.22 -4.00 38.69
CA LEU A 3 -36.86 -4.36 38.33
C LEU A 3 -36.81 -4.49 36.81
N PHE A 4 -36.46 -3.39 36.16
CA PHE A 4 -35.93 -3.38 34.81
C PHE A 4 -34.56 -4.08 34.85
N MET A 5 -34.54 -5.41 34.81
CA MET A 5 -33.33 -6.16 34.47
C MET A 5 -33.20 -6.10 32.95
N ALA A 6 -32.62 -4.99 32.47
CA ALA A 6 -32.13 -4.91 31.10
C ALA A 6 -31.10 -6.03 30.92
N THR A 7 -31.28 -6.86 29.90
CA THR A 7 -30.33 -7.89 29.48
C THR A 7 -29.04 -7.22 28.98
N CYS A 8 -28.15 -6.89 29.91
CA CYS A 8 -26.79 -6.43 29.59
C CYS A 8 -26.10 -7.59 28.84
N HIS A 9 -25.76 -7.39 27.56
CA HIS A 9 -25.04 -8.41 26.79
C HIS A 9 -23.71 -8.69 27.52
N LYS A 10 -23.42 -9.97 27.84
CA LYS A 10 -22.29 -10.41 28.70
C LYS A 10 -20.93 -9.77 28.36
N LEU A 11 -20.73 -9.34 27.12
CA LEU A 11 -19.51 -8.68 26.66
C LEU A 11 -19.37 -7.25 27.20
N GLU A 12 -20.45 -6.48 27.33
CA GLU A 12 -20.39 -5.08 27.78
C GLU A 12 -20.02 -4.94 29.26
N CYS A 13 -20.18 -6.02 30.03
CA CYS A 13 -19.79 -6.08 31.44
C CYS A 13 -18.31 -6.43 31.63
N LEU A 14 -17.59 -6.77 30.56
CA LEU A 14 -16.17 -7.10 30.66
C LEU A 14 -15.34 -5.82 30.80
N PRO A 15 -14.23 -5.87 31.56
CA PRO A 15 -13.22 -4.83 31.53
C PRO A 15 -12.71 -4.56 30.10
N PRO A 16 -12.36 -3.31 29.76
CA PRO A 16 -11.86 -2.92 28.45
C PRO A 16 -10.71 -3.82 27.94
N GLU A 17 -9.81 -4.22 28.82
CA GLU A 17 -8.63 -5.04 28.49
C GLU A 17 -9.02 -6.45 28.02
N LEU A 18 -10.08 -7.02 28.61
CA LEU A 18 -10.58 -8.34 28.18
C LEU A 18 -11.32 -8.22 26.85
N LEU A 19 -12.05 -7.13 26.61
CA LEU A 19 -12.67 -6.86 25.32
C LEU A 19 -11.64 -6.70 24.21
N GLU A 20 -10.57 -5.95 24.45
CA GLU A 20 -9.44 -5.80 23.52
C GLU A 20 -8.79 -7.15 23.24
N LYS A 21 -8.54 -7.96 24.28
CA LYS A 21 -7.95 -9.29 24.10
C LYS A 21 -8.85 -10.23 23.26
N ILE A 22 -10.16 -10.25 23.52
CA ILE A 22 -11.13 -11.00 22.71
C ILE A 22 -11.12 -10.51 21.26
N PHE A 23 -11.07 -9.19 21.06
CA PHE A 23 -10.97 -8.59 19.73
C PHE A 23 -9.68 -9.00 19.02
N PHE A 24 -8.52 -8.97 19.68
CA PHE A 24 -7.25 -9.36 19.06
C PHE A 24 -7.14 -10.86 18.74
N HIS A 25 -7.81 -11.74 19.49
CA HIS A 25 -7.88 -13.15 19.14
C HIS A 25 -8.83 -13.44 17.97
N SER A 26 -9.94 -12.70 17.86
CA SER A 26 -10.96 -12.94 16.83
C SER A 26 -10.74 -12.14 15.55
N LEU A 27 -10.10 -10.98 15.65
CA LEU A 27 -9.92 -9.96 14.61
C LEU A 27 -11.24 -9.58 13.92
N ALA A 28 -12.36 -9.68 14.65
CA ALA A 28 -13.70 -9.41 14.11
C ALA A 28 -13.90 -7.90 13.92
N ILE A 29 -13.53 -7.37 12.75
CA ILE A 29 -13.57 -5.91 12.44
C ILE A 29 -14.96 -5.29 12.62
N ASN A 30 -16.03 -6.09 12.53
CA ASN A 30 -17.40 -5.65 12.77
C ASN A 30 -17.83 -5.65 14.26
N LEU A 31 -17.03 -6.20 15.19
CA LEU A 31 -17.34 -6.26 16.62
C LEU A 31 -17.66 -4.89 17.26
N PRO A 32 -16.95 -3.79 16.93
CA PRO A 32 -17.32 -2.45 17.40
C PRO A 32 -18.76 -2.04 17.09
N ARG A 33 -19.39 -2.63 16.07
CA ARG A 33 -20.78 -2.32 15.70
C ARG A 33 -21.82 -2.97 16.61
N ALA A 34 -21.40 -3.90 17.47
CA ALA A 34 -22.31 -4.59 18.39
C ALA A 34 -22.88 -3.65 19.46
N SER A 35 -22.13 -2.62 19.87
CA SER A 35 -22.59 -1.66 20.88
C SER A 35 -21.71 -0.41 20.93
N PRO A 36 -22.27 0.76 21.31
CA PRO A 36 -21.48 1.99 21.51
C PRO A 36 -20.37 1.87 22.54
N TYR A 37 -20.57 1.07 23.61
CA TYR A 37 -19.55 0.86 24.64
C TYR A 37 -18.35 0.11 24.05
N ILE A 38 -18.62 -1.00 23.35
CA ILE A 38 -17.59 -1.80 22.67
C ILE A 38 -16.88 -0.98 21.60
N ALA A 39 -17.60 -0.14 20.85
CA ALA A 39 -17.00 0.81 19.92
C ALA A 39 -16.04 1.76 20.63
N GLY A 40 -16.44 2.38 21.74
CA GLY A 40 -15.59 3.28 22.51
C GLY A 40 -14.29 2.62 23.00
N VAL A 41 -14.36 1.36 23.42
CA VAL A 41 -13.18 0.58 23.83
C VAL A 41 -12.27 0.27 22.65
N LEU A 42 -12.81 -0.22 21.52
CA LEU A 42 -12.03 -0.74 20.40
C LEU A 42 -11.62 0.33 19.37
N SER A 43 -12.18 1.54 19.43
CA SER A 43 -11.89 2.64 18.51
C SER A 43 -10.69 3.50 18.89
N LYS A 44 -9.75 2.97 19.69
CA LYS A 44 -8.52 3.66 20.07
C LYS A 44 -7.57 3.76 18.86
N PRO A 45 -6.95 4.94 18.59
CA PRO A 45 -6.05 5.11 17.45
C PRO A 45 -4.93 4.06 17.36
N ILE A 46 -4.39 3.64 18.51
CA ILE A 46 -3.33 2.64 18.56
C ILE A 46 -3.77 1.25 18.09
N ILE A 47 -5.04 0.88 18.33
CA ILE A 47 -5.62 -0.39 17.88
C ILE A 47 -5.64 -0.43 16.35
N TYR A 48 -6.05 0.66 15.70
CA TYR A 48 -6.04 0.77 14.25
C TYR A 48 -4.62 0.64 13.67
N LYS A 49 -3.63 1.25 14.32
CA LYS A 49 -2.21 1.13 13.93
C LYS A 49 -1.73 -0.32 14.04
N TRP A 50 -2.05 -1.03 15.13
CA TRP A 50 -1.70 -2.44 15.28
C TRP A 50 -2.38 -3.34 14.24
N LEU A 51 -3.65 -3.12 13.94
CA LEU A 51 -4.35 -3.84 12.88
C LEU A 51 -3.71 -3.61 11.51
N ILE A 52 -3.32 -2.37 11.20
CA ILE A 52 -2.62 -2.04 9.95
C ILE A 52 -1.24 -2.72 9.90
N ARG A 53 -0.45 -2.68 10.98
CA ARG A 53 0.85 -3.35 11.05
C ARG A 53 0.70 -4.87 10.87
N LEU A 54 -0.24 -5.49 11.58
CA LEU A 54 -0.54 -6.92 11.44
C LEU A 54 -0.91 -7.29 10.00
N ALA A 55 -1.81 -6.51 9.39
CA ALA A 55 -2.37 -6.86 8.09
C ALA A 55 -1.42 -6.51 6.94
N PHE A 56 -0.73 -5.37 7.00
CA PHE A 56 -0.07 -4.76 5.85
C PHE A 56 1.47 -4.70 5.93
N SER A 57 2.11 -5.26 6.97
CA SER A 57 3.58 -5.42 6.95
C SER A 57 4.04 -6.45 5.91
N SER A 58 5.25 -6.26 5.37
CA SER A 58 5.82 -7.22 4.41
C SER A 58 6.35 -8.47 5.10
N SER A 59 6.23 -9.61 4.40
CA SER A 59 6.72 -10.92 4.85
C SER A 59 8.21 -11.11 4.55
N ASN A 60 9.04 -10.09 4.84
CA ASN A 60 10.48 -10.22 4.68
C ASN A 60 10.98 -11.37 5.57
N PRO A 61 11.71 -12.38 5.05
CA PRO A 61 12.13 -13.53 5.85
C PRO A 61 12.93 -13.15 7.11
N SER A 62 13.68 -12.05 7.05
CA SER A 62 14.46 -11.55 8.19
C SER A 62 13.62 -10.89 9.28
N SER A 63 12.31 -10.67 9.09
CA SER A 63 11.38 -10.21 10.13
C SER A 63 10.75 -11.34 10.95
N ARG A 64 11.14 -12.61 10.73
CA ARG A 64 10.69 -13.76 11.54
C ARG A 64 11.16 -13.71 12.98
N GLN A 65 12.30 -13.06 13.23
CA GLN A 65 12.94 -13.00 14.54
C GLN A 65 13.21 -11.55 14.90
N ASP A 66 12.91 -11.20 16.15
CA ASP A 66 13.24 -9.93 16.80
C ASP A 66 12.87 -8.69 15.98
N PHE A 67 11.75 -8.77 15.27
CA PHE A 67 11.20 -7.65 14.52
C PHE A 67 9.90 -7.18 15.16
N PHE A 68 8.86 -8.03 15.20
CA PHE A 68 7.60 -7.68 15.85
C PHE A 68 7.74 -7.68 17.38
N THR A 69 8.23 -6.57 17.93
CA THR A 69 8.38 -6.34 19.37
C THR A 69 7.04 -5.96 20.01
N GLU A 70 6.90 -6.15 21.33
CA GLU A 70 5.64 -5.90 22.05
C GLU A 70 5.16 -4.44 21.93
N ASP A 71 6.07 -3.47 21.85
CA ASP A 71 5.74 -2.05 21.62
C ASP A 71 5.25 -1.78 20.17
N PHE A 72 5.63 -2.64 19.23
CA PHE A 72 5.32 -2.49 17.81
C PHE A 72 4.06 -3.26 17.41
N LEU A 73 3.92 -4.50 17.86
CA LEU A 73 2.77 -5.36 17.62
C LEU A 73 2.58 -6.26 18.85
N PRO A 74 1.69 -5.89 19.79
CA PRO A 74 1.57 -6.57 21.08
C PRO A 74 0.86 -7.92 20.97
N SER A 75 1.16 -8.82 21.90
CA SER A 75 0.43 -10.08 22.06
C SER A 75 -1.07 -9.81 22.35
N PRO A 76 -2.01 -10.60 21.78
CA PRO A 76 -1.83 -11.84 21.03
C PRO A 76 -1.68 -11.66 19.50
N LEU A 77 -1.42 -10.44 19.03
CA LEU A 77 -1.28 -10.20 17.59
C LEU A 77 0.03 -10.78 17.08
N ASP A 78 -0.08 -11.78 16.21
CA ASP A 78 1.08 -12.44 15.63
C ASP A 78 0.96 -12.43 14.10
N PHE A 79 1.87 -11.67 13.47
CA PHE A 79 1.98 -11.54 12.02
C PHE A 79 2.25 -12.88 11.32
N TRP A 80 3.13 -13.71 11.89
CA TRP A 80 3.57 -14.95 11.27
C TRP A 80 2.61 -16.11 11.52
N ALA A 81 1.83 -16.04 12.61
CA ALA A 81 0.75 -17.00 12.85
C ALA A 81 -0.50 -16.75 11.99
N LEU A 82 -0.69 -15.57 11.42
CA LEU A 82 -1.85 -15.23 10.59
C LEU A 82 -1.67 -15.74 9.14
N PRO A 83 -2.44 -16.74 8.67
CA PRO A 83 -2.31 -17.26 7.32
C PRO A 83 -2.62 -16.20 6.26
N ASN A 84 -1.95 -16.28 5.10
CA ASN A 84 -2.13 -15.31 4.01
C ASN A 84 -3.59 -15.09 3.63
N ALA A 85 -4.39 -16.15 3.54
CA ALA A 85 -5.82 -16.03 3.18
C ALA A 85 -6.61 -15.22 4.21
N LYS A 86 -6.36 -15.43 5.51
CA LYS A 86 -6.98 -14.65 6.58
C LYS A 86 -6.46 -13.21 6.60
N ARG A 87 -5.17 -13.01 6.34
CA ARG A 87 -4.57 -11.68 6.24
C ARG A 87 -5.14 -10.88 5.08
N LYS A 88 -5.36 -11.51 3.92
CA LYS A 88 -6.04 -10.90 2.76
C LYS A 88 -7.46 -10.44 3.13
N LEU A 89 -8.24 -11.30 3.80
CA LEU A 89 -9.58 -10.94 4.25
C LEU A 89 -9.54 -9.76 5.24
N LEU A 90 -8.63 -9.80 6.21
CA LEU A 90 -8.43 -8.71 7.17
C LEU A 90 -8.08 -7.39 6.46
N GLN A 91 -7.18 -7.43 5.46
CA GLN A 91 -6.86 -6.25 4.66
C GLN A 91 -8.08 -5.70 3.93
N GLN A 92 -8.91 -6.56 3.33
CA GLN A 92 -10.15 -6.13 2.68
C GLN A 92 -11.11 -5.46 3.68
N GLU A 93 -11.33 -6.07 4.84
CA GLU A 93 -12.22 -5.50 5.87
C GLU A 93 -11.70 -4.16 6.41
N ILE A 94 -10.38 -4.04 6.64
CA ILE A 94 -9.75 -2.78 7.06
C ILE A 94 -9.93 -1.71 5.99
N LEU A 95 -9.67 -2.02 4.72
CA LEU A 95 -9.77 -1.05 3.62
C LEU A 95 -11.20 -0.52 3.43
N GLU A 96 -12.23 -1.31 3.74
CA GLU A 96 -13.63 -0.86 3.72
C GLU A 96 -14.01 0.04 4.90
N CYS A 97 -13.27 0.00 6.01
CA CYS A 97 -13.57 0.79 7.19
C CYS A 97 -13.40 2.30 6.95
N ARG A 98 -14.27 3.13 7.54
CA ARG A 98 -14.18 4.61 7.42
C ARG A 98 -12.90 5.19 8.02
N TRP A 99 -12.37 4.57 9.07
CA TRP A 99 -11.13 4.99 9.73
C TRP A 99 -9.87 4.63 8.93
N SER A 100 -9.97 3.77 7.91
CA SER A 100 -8.87 3.47 6.99
C SER A 100 -8.70 4.62 5.99
N THR A 101 -7.88 5.60 6.37
CA THR A 101 -7.54 6.82 5.62
C THR A 101 -6.09 6.82 5.17
N LEU A 102 -5.74 7.67 4.19
CA LEU A 102 -4.36 7.83 3.77
C LEU A 102 -3.47 8.31 4.92
N GLN A 103 -3.94 9.31 5.68
CA GLN A 103 -3.20 9.86 6.81
C GLN A 103 -2.75 8.77 7.78
N LEU A 104 -3.65 7.86 8.16
CA LEU A 104 -3.31 6.77 9.09
C LEU A 104 -2.29 5.79 8.48
N PHE A 105 -2.40 5.48 7.18
CA PHE A 105 -1.41 4.66 6.48
C PHE A 105 -0.05 5.35 6.42
N ARG A 106 0.01 6.66 6.16
CA ARG A 106 1.25 7.45 6.14
C ARG A 106 1.92 7.50 7.53
N GLU A 107 1.13 7.62 8.60
CA GLU A 107 1.64 7.50 9.96
C GLU A 107 2.23 6.10 10.22
N CYS A 108 1.49 5.04 9.87
CA CYS A 108 1.96 3.67 10.03
C CYS A 108 3.23 3.40 9.20
N GLN A 109 3.33 3.97 8.00
CA GLN A 109 4.53 3.90 7.15
C GLN A 109 5.74 4.50 7.84
N ARG A 110 5.60 5.70 8.38
CA ARG A 110 6.70 6.39 9.07
C ARG A 110 7.17 5.60 10.28
N GLU A 111 6.23 5.14 11.10
CA GLU A 111 6.54 4.31 12.27
C GLU A 111 7.16 2.97 11.88
N TYR A 112 6.68 2.33 10.80
CA TYR A 112 7.22 1.08 10.28
C TYR A 112 8.66 1.25 9.79
N VAL A 113 8.95 2.28 8.97
CA VAL A 113 10.32 2.56 8.50
C VAL A 113 11.27 2.84 9.67
N LYS A 114 10.85 3.67 10.64
CA LYS A 114 11.63 3.94 11.86
C LYS A 114 11.90 2.65 12.64
N HIS A 115 10.91 1.79 12.76
CA HIS A 115 11.04 0.51 13.44
C HIS A 115 12.01 -0.44 12.70
N VAL A 116 11.96 -0.51 11.37
CA VAL A 116 12.93 -1.29 10.56
C VAL A 116 14.35 -0.78 10.79
N LEU A 117 14.56 0.53 10.75
CA LEU A 117 15.87 1.13 11.02
C LEU A 117 16.37 0.80 12.44
N ARG A 118 15.48 0.83 13.44
CA ARG A 118 15.80 0.46 14.83
C ARG A 118 16.23 -1.00 14.94
N GLN A 119 15.48 -1.93 14.34
CA GLN A 119 15.72 -3.38 14.51
C GLN A 119 16.79 -3.94 13.58
N LYS A 120 16.81 -3.51 12.31
CA LYS A 120 17.66 -4.08 11.26
C LYS A 120 18.82 -3.16 10.86
N GLY A 121 18.70 -1.87 11.15
CA GLY A 121 19.77 -0.89 10.98
C GLY A 121 20.73 -0.78 12.17
N ALA A 122 20.50 -1.52 13.25
CA ALA A 122 21.40 -1.53 14.40
C ALA A 122 22.82 -1.96 14.00
N GLY A 123 23.82 -1.19 14.45
CA GLY A 123 25.24 -1.43 14.15
C GLY A 123 25.71 -0.95 12.78
N LEU A 124 24.88 -0.22 12.02
CA LEU A 124 25.30 0.42 10.78
C LEU A 124 26.10 1.69 11.05
N VAL A 125 27.26 1.81 10.40
CA VAL A 125 28.12 3.00 10.40
C VAL A 125 28.12 3.60 9.00
N PHE A 126 27.58 4.81 8.83
CA PHE A 126 27.48 5.46 7.52
C PHE A 126 28.85 5.88 6.99
N ILE A 127 29.07 5.70 5.68
CA ILE A 127 30.39 5.90 5.06
C ILE A 127 30.75 7.39 4.98
N SER A 128 29.78 8.26 4.74
CA SER A 128 30.00 9.70 4.56
C SER A 128 29.07 10.55 5.44
N ALA A 129 29.44 11.82 5.65
CA ALA A 129 28.59 12.79 6.32
C ALA A 129 27.29 13.07 5.52
N GLU A 130 27.35 12.99 4.19
CA GLU A 130 26.17 13.10 3.32
C GLU A 130 25.21 11.93 3.51
N ASP A 131 25.73 10.70 3.59
CA ASP A 131 24.92 9.50 3.87
C ASP A 131 24.22 9.63 5.24
N ARG A 132 24.93 10.17 6.23
CA ARG A 132 24.35 10.43 7.56
C ARG A 132 23.29 11.53 7.53
N ALA A 133 23.58 12.66 6.90
CA ALA A 133 22.61 13.74 6.74
C ALA A 133 21.35 13.27 5.99
N GLY A 134 21.53 12.42 4.97
CA GLY A 134 20.42 11.78 4.26
C GLY A 134 19.49 11.00 5.18
N LEU A 135 20.02 10.25 6.14
CA LEU A 135 19.24 9.54 7.17
C LEU A 135 18.40 10.52 8.01
N ASP A 136 19.00 11.66 8.40
CA ASP A 136 18.34 12.65 9.25
C ASP A 136 17.16 13.35 8.53
N THR A 137 17.16 13.36 7.18
CA THR A 137 16.04 13.91 6.37
C THR A 137 14.87 12.95 6.14
N ILE A 138 14.93 11.69 6.61
CA ILE A 138 13.92 10.67 6.30
C ILE A 138 12.53 11.07 6.78
N GLU A 139 12.42 11.65 7.98
CA GLU A 139 11.12 12.03 8.54
C GLU A 139 10.46 13.13 7.72
N GLU A 140 11.24 14.13 7.29
CA GLU A 140 10.77 15.17 6.40
C GLU A 140 10.33 14.59 5.05
N LYS A 141 11.15 13.73 4.44
CA LYS A 141 10.80 13.11 3.15
C LYS A 141 9.53 12.25 3.24
N LEU A 142 9.35 11.48 4.30
CA LEU A 142 8.13 10.69 4.53
C LEU A 142 6.86 11.54 4.72
N SER A 143 7.01 12.83 5.02
CA SER A 143 5.88 13.76 5.14
C SER A 143 5.43 14.37 3.81
N ARG A 144 6.25 14.29 2.76
CA ARG A 144 5.94 14.89 1.45
C ARG A 144 5.19 13.90 0.55
N PRO A 145 3.91 14.12 0.25
CA PRO A 145 3.15 13.24 -0.63
C PRO A 145 3.55 13.42 -2.10
N MET A 146 3.49 12.34 -2.89
CA MET A 146 3.50 12.35 -4.36
C MET A 146 4.70 12.99 -5.10
N GLU A 147 5.77 13.40 -4.44
CA GLU A 147 7.02 13.88 -5.07
C GLU A 147 7.97 12.74 -5.48
N PHE A 148 7.70 11.53 -5.00
CA PHE A 148 8.60 10.37 -5.10
C PHE A 148 8.13 9.35 -6.13
N ASP A 149 8.98 8.37 -6.41
CA ASP A 149 8.69 7.28 -7.35
C ASP A 149 7.33 6.63 -7.08
N LYS A 150 6.45 6.65 -8.09
CA LYS A 150 5.09 6.08 -8.05
C LYS A 150 4.99 4.78 -8.84
N ALA A 151 6.13 4.23 -9.28
CA ALA A 151 6.22 3.14 -10.23
C ALA A 151 5.37 3.43 -11.50
N GLU A 152 5.65 4.56 -12.17
CA GLU A 152 4.89 5.07 -13.33
C GLU A 152 4.80 4.07 -14.50
N SER A 153 5.68 3.07 -14.55
CA SER A 153 5.67 1.98 -15.53
C SER A 153 5.30 0.61 -14.94
N GLY A 154 4.76 0.59 -13.72
CA GLY A 154 4.52 -0.65 -12.96
C GLY A 154 5.79 -1.24 -12.35
N ARG A 155 6.89 -0.50 -12.39
CA ARG A 155 8.20 -0.91 -11.85
C ARG A 155 8.73 0.18 -10.94
N ARG A 156 9.19 -0.22 -9.76
CA ARG A 156 9.92 0.65 -8.84
C ARG A 156 11.35 0.86 -9.35
N GLY A 157 11.86 2.06 -9.21
CA GLY A 157 13.27 2.39 -9.43
C GLY A 157 14.17 1.80 -8.34
N SER A 158 15.43 2.22 -8.33
CA SER A 158 16.46 1.74 -7.39
C SER A 158 16.36 2.30 -5.95
N GLY A 159 15.42 3.23 -5.74
CA GLY A 159 15.17 3.95 -4.50
C GLY A 159 15.18 5.47 -4.71
N ASP A 160 14.34 6.19 -3.99
CA ASP A 160 14.31 7.66 -3.95
C ASP A 160 15.51 8.24 -3.18
N LEU A 161 16.04 7.47 -2.24
CA LEU A 161 17.24 7.78 -1.47
C LEU A 161 18.04 6.49 -1.29
N ILE A 162 19.35 6.55 -1.58
CA ILE A 162 20.27 5.42 -1.42
C ILE A 162 21.41 5.88 -0.53
N LEU A 163 21.59 5.23 0.62
CA LEU A 163 22.64 5.50 1.58
C LEU A 163 23.63 4.33 1.63
N ARG A 164 24.89 4.65 1.92
CA ARG A 164 25.95 3.65 2.11
C ARG A 164 26.39 3.59 3.56
N ALA A 165 26.53 2.38 4.07
CA ALA A 165 26.99 2.10 5.42
C ALA A 165 27.89 0.87 5.45
N LYS A 166 28.50 0.61 6.61
CA LYS A 166 29.21 -0.61 6.93
C LYS A 166 28.59 -1.26 8.16
N LYS A 167 28.66 -2.58 8.25
CA LYS A 167 28.25 -3.35 9.43
C LYS A 167 29.40 -4.20 9.94
N VAL A 168 29.68 -4.11 11.23
CA VAL A 168 30.67 -4.97 11.88
C VAL A 168 30.07 -6.37 12.06
N VAL A 169 30.68 -7.37 11.45
CA VAL A 169 30.32 -8.78 11.66
C VAL A 169 31.28 -9.38 12.66
N HIS A 170 30.77 -9.70 13.84
CA HIS A 170 31.52 -10.49 14.81
C HIS A 170 31.53 -11.93 14.29
N GLY A 171 32.73 -12.47 14.05
CA GLY A 171 32.87 -13.86 13.61
C GLY A 171 32.16 -14.79 14.58
N ARG A 172 31.39 -15.75 14.08
CA ARG A 172 30.89 -16.86 14.90
C ARG A 172 32.08 -17.53 15.57
N GLU A 173 32.07 -17.57 16.90
CA GLU A 173 32.98 -18.42 17.67
C GLU A 173 32.61 -19.89 17.44
N GLY A 174 33.61 -20.71 17.06
CA GLY A 174 33.55 -22.18 16.91
C GLY A 174 33.57 -22.65 15.45
N GLU A 175 34.42 -23.59 15.01
CA GLU A 175 35.41 -24.46 15.64
C GLU A 175 36.55 -24.70 14.62
N GLY A 176 37.79 -24.61 15.07
CA GLY A 176 38.96 -24.82 14.22
C GLY A 176 40.22 -24.51 15.01
N GLU A 177 40.71 -25.51 15.74
CA GLU A 177 42.01 -25.44 16.39
C GLU A 177 43.09 -25.18 15.33
N GLY A 178 43.78 -24.06 15.46
CA GLY A 178 44.99 -23.75 14.71
C GLY A 178 44.84 -22.63 13.67
N GLY A 179 44.96 -21.38 14.11
CA GLY A 179 45.33 -20.28 13.20
C GLY A 179 44.81 -18.90 13.58
N ARG A 180 45.72 -18.05 14.09
CA ARG A 180 45.74 -16.57 14.12
C ARG A 180 44.38 -15.85 14.09
N GLY A 181 44.09 -15.15 15.19
CA GLY A 181 42.89 -14.34 15.41
C GLY A 181 42.37 -13.62 14.17
N ARG A 182 41.16 -14.00 13.75
CA ARG A 182 40.40 -13.28 12.72
C ARG A 182 39.65 -12.14 13.39
N GLY A 183 40.18 -10.92 13.23
CA GLY A 183 39.48 -9.69 13.58
C GLY A 183 38.12 -9.62 12.86
N GLY A 184 37.13 -9.02 13.53
CA GLY A 184 35.80 -8.81 12.96
C GLY A 184 35.89 -8.11 11.61
N GLY A 185 35.23 -8.66 10.60
CA GLY A 185 35.17 -8.07 9.26
C GLY A 185 34.10 -7.00 9.20
N GLU A 186 34.40 -5.88 8.54
CA GLU A 186 33.38 -4.92 8.12
C GLU A 186 32.78 -5.38 6.78
N VAL A 187 31.46 -5.36 6.68
CA VAL A 187 30.73 -5.65 5.44
C VAL A 187 30.06 -4.37 4.96
N ASP A 188 30.24 -4.03 3.68
CA ASP A 188 29.56 -2.90 3.06
C ASP A 188 28.06 -3.17 2.95
N MET A 189 27.27 -2.14 3.21
CA MET A 189 25.82 -2.18 3.23
C MET A 189 25.25 -1.03 2.41
N ARG A 190 24.17 -1.33 1.69
CA ARG A 190 23.35 -0.37 0.95
C ARG A 190 21.96 -0.31 1.59
N ILE A 191 21.50 0.92 1.82
CA ILE A 191 20.16 1.19 2.34
C ILE A 191 19.40 1.99 1.27
N SER A 192 18.36 1.41 0.70
CA SER A 192 17.49 2.08 -0.28
C SER A 192 16.13 2.38 0.33
N PHE A 193 15.59 3.58 0.09
CA PHE A 193 14.26 4.00 0.52
C PHE A 193 13.35 4.26 -0.67
N TRP A 194 12.07 3.91 -0.52
CA TRP A 194 10.99 4.26 -1.44
C TRP A 194 9.87 4.93 -0.65
N PHE A 195 9.87 6.26 -0.60
CA PHE A 195 9.05 7.04 0.33
C PHE A 195 7.55 6.91 0.04
N HIS A 196 7.17 6.96 -1.24
CA HIS A 196 5.76 6.77 -1.62
C HIS A 196 5.23 5.41 -1.14
N PHE A 197 6.03 4.35 -1.25
CA PHE A 197 5.64 2.99 -0.88
C PHE A 197 5.87 2.63 0.59
N GLY A 198 6.44 3.55 1.40
CA GLY A 198 6.86 3.24 2.77
C GLY A 198 7.84 2.08 2.84
N GLY A 199 8.70 1.96 1.82
CA GLY A 199 9.63 0.85 1.62
C GLY A 199 11.05 1.19 2.03
N VAL A 200 11.73 0.23 2.64
CA VAL A 200 13.16 0.29 2.94
C VAL A 200 13.80 -1.08 2.71
N GLN A 201 14.99 -1.09 2.13
CA GLN A 201 15.79 -2.29 1.91
C GLN A 201 17.19 -2.07 2.48
N ILE A 202 17.65 -2.97 3.35
CA ILE A 202 18.98 -2.94 3.96
C ILE A 202 19.67 -4.24 3.56
N ARG A 203 20.74 -4.16 2.76
CA ARG A 203 21.42 -5.35 2.23
C ARG A 203 22.85 -5.07 1.82
N GLU A 204 23.62 -6.13 1.59
CA GLU A 204 24.92 -6.02 0.94
C GLU A 204 24.76 -5.49 -0.51
N PRO A 205 25.73 -4.72 -1.04
CA PRO A 205 25.71 -4.27 -2.42
C PRO A 205 25.67 -5.45 -3.39
N SER A 206 24.54 -5.59 -4.09
CA SER A 206 24.37 -6.56 -5.17
C SER A 206 23.70 -5.91 -6.37
N PRO A 207 24.15 -6.25 -7.61
CA PRO A 207 23.53 -5.75 -8.83
C PRO A 207 22.10 -6.28 -9.01
N VAL A 208 21.75 -7.40 -8.38
CA VAL A 208 20.40 -8.00 -8.43
C VAL A 208 19.62 -7.58 -7.19
N SER A 209 18.51 -6.88 -7.34
CA SER A 209 17.60 -6.52 -6.25
C SER A 209 16.32 -7.36 -6.32
N HIS A 210 15.93 -8.01 -5.22
CA HIS A 210 14.67 -8.73 -5.13
C HIS A 210 13.66 -7.96 -4.25
N GLU A 211 12.41 -7.87 -4.70
CA GLU A 211 11.35 -7.22 -3.93
C GLU A 211 11.04 -7.91 -2.60
N ILE A 212 11.33 -9.21 -2.49
CA ILE A 212 11.08 -10.01 -1.27
C ILE A 212 11.95 -9.58 -0.09
N ASP A 213 13.07 -8.90 -0.36
CA ASP A 213 14.00 -8.42 0.66
C ASP A 213 13.65 -7.00 1.15
N MET A 214 12.56 -6.42 0.65
CA MET A 214 12.13 -5.08 1.03
C MET A 214 11.18 -5.14 2.24
N PHE A 215 11.49 -4.34 3.26
CA PHE A 215 10.55 -4.04 4.33
C PHE A 215 9.61 -2.95 3.84
N ARG A 216 8.30 -3.20 3.83
CA ARG A 216 7.34 -2.19 3.40
C ARG A 216 5.99 -2.33 4.08
N LEU A 217 5.28 -1.21 4.11
CA LEU A 217 3.89 -1.10 4.51
C LEU A 217 3.26 -0.01 3.62
N PRO A 218 2.14 -0.23 2.92
CA PRO A 218 1.39 -1.47 2.87
C PRO A 218 2.02 -2.55 1.97
N CYS A 219 1.72 -3.80 2.28
CA CYS A 219 2.14 -4.98 1.54
C CYS A 219 1.01 -6.02 1.50
N PRO A 220 0.60 -6.54 0.35
CA PRO A 220 -0.29 -7.68 0.25
C PRO A 220 0.39 -8.95 0.78
N PRO A 221 -0.37 -9.98 1.15
CA PRO A 221 0.19 -11.20 1.68
C PRO A 221 1.12 -11.93 0.72
N SER A 222 0.77 -11.91 -0.56
CA SER A 222 1.58 -12.39 -1.66
C SER A 222 1.08 -11.75 -2.97
N PRO A 223 1.84 -11.86 -4.08
CA PRO A 223 1.36 -11.42 -5.39
C PRO A 223 0.03 -12.06 -5.82
N ASN A 224 -0.26 -13.29 -5.36
CA ASN A 224 -1.49 -14.01 -5.72
C ASN A 224 -2.64 -13.77 -4.71
N GLU A 225 -2.33 -13.16 -3.56
CA GLU A 225 -3.29 -12.92 -2.49
C GLU A 225 -3.51 -11.43 -2.21
N ARG A 226 -3.45 -10.59 -3.25
CA ARG A 226 -3.82 -9.18 -3.12
C ARG A 226 -5.27 -9.02 -2.63
N PRO A 227 -5.56 -8.08 -1.73
CA PRO A 227 -6.92 -7.71 -1.38
C PRO A 227 -7.57 -6.96 -2.55
N ARG A 228 -8.90 -6.90 -2.53
CA ARG A 228 -9.67 -6.13 -3.51
C ARG A 228 -9.58 -4.64 -3.18
N MET A 229 -9.40 -3.79 -4.19
CA MET A 229 -9.51 -2.34 -4.04
C MET A 229 -10.91 -2.01 -3.50
N PRO A 230 -11.06 -1.20 -2.43
CA PRO A 230 -12.37 -0.88 -1.89
C PRO A 230 -13.16 0.05 -2.81
N ASP A 231 -14.48 -0.15 -2.91
CA ASP A 231 -15.35 0.64 -3.79
C ASP A 231 -15.34 2.14 -3.41
N LYS A 232 -15.17 2.46 -2.12
CA LYS A 232 -15.09 3.85 -1.63
C LYS A 232 -13.96 4.68 -2.25
N LEU A 233 -12.91 4.02 -2.76
CA LEU A 233 -11.79 4.67 -3.46
C LEU A 233 -12.02 4.78 -4.97
N LEU A 234 -13.00 4.07 -5.53
CA LEU A 234 -13.32 4.05 -6.96
C LEU A 234 -14.52 4.94 -7.32
N HIS A 235 -15.06 5.69 -6.36
CA HIS A 235 -16.19 6.58 -6.56
C HIS A 235 -15.92 7.99 -6.03
N ALA A 236 -16.64 8.96 -6.58
CA ALA A 236 -16.67 10.34 -6.12
C ALA A 236 -17.06 10.44 -4.62
N PRO A 237 -16.72 11.52 -3.90
CA PRO A 237 -15.97 12.69 -4.37
C PRO A 237 -14.48 12.40 -4.58
N TRP A 238 -13.88 12.96 -5.62
CA TRP A 238 -12.45 12.82 -5.91
C TRP A 238 -11.67 13.93 -5.21
N THR A 239 -10.85 13.55 -4.23
CA THR A 239 -9.96 14.46 -3.50
C THR A 239 -8.51 14.09 -3.79
N CYS A 240 -7.58 15.02 -3.62
CA CYS A 240 -6.15 14.73 -3.76
C CYS A 240 -5.72 13.56 -2.85
N GLU A 241 -6.21 13.56 -1.60
CA GLU A 241 -5.95 12.48 -0.65
C GLU A 241 -6.47 11.12 -1.15
N LYS A 242 -7.69 11.07 -1.72
CA LYS A 242 -8.25 9.83 -2.27
C LYS A 242 -7.43 9.33 -3.45
N LEU A 243 -7.03 10.22 -4.38
CA LEU A 243 -6.23 9.86 -5.55
C LEU A 243 -4.85 9.36 -5.15
N GLU A 244 -4.24 9.97 -4.14
CA GLU A 244 -2.98 9.50 -3.59
C GLU A 244 -3.14 8.14 -2.92
N PHE A 245 -4.22 7.92 -2.15
CA PHE A 245 -4.46 6.63 -1.50
C PHE A 245 -4.71 5.52 -2.51
N LEU A 246 -5.48 5.82 -3.55
CA LEU A 246 -5.70 4.92 -4.67
C LEU A 246 -4.39 4.61 -5.40
N THR A 247 -3.50 5.59 -5.58
CA THR A 247 -2.18 5.40 -6.21
C THR A 247 -1.28 4.50 -5.35
N LEU A 248 -1.24 4.74 -4.04
CA LEU A 248 -0.50 3.91 -3.09
C LEU A 248 -0.93 2.44 -3.14
N LEU A 249 -2.22 2.19 -3.33
CA LEU A 249 -2.83 0.86 -3.33
C LEU A 249 -2.94 0.21 -4.72
N SER A 250 -2.65 0.92 -5.81
CA SER A 250 -3.02 0.49 -7.16
C SER A 250 -2.33 -0.80 -7.62
N GLN A 251 -1.14 -1.08 -7.08
CA GLN A 251 -0.35 -2.29 -7.34
C GLN A 251 -0.41 -3.30 -6.19
N GLU A 252 -0.93 -2.88 -5.04
CA GLU A 252 -1.07 -3.70 -3.84
C GLU A 252 -2.44 -4.37 -3.73
N THR A 253 -3.41 -3.87 -4.50
CA THR A 253 -4.78 -4.35 -4.54
C THR A 253 -5.20 -4.60 -5.98
N TYR A 254 -6.17 -5.47 -6.19
CA TYR A 254 -6.76 -5.67 -7.53
C TYR A 254 -8.07 -4.89 -7.68
N ILE A 255 -8.29 -4.30 -8.85
CA ILE A 255 -9.53 -3.60 -9.17
C ILE A 255 -10.55 -4.55 -9.78
N ASP A 256 -10.14 -5.35 -10.77
CA ASP A 256 -11.02 -6.29 -11.47
C ASP A 256 -10.60 -7.74 -11.21
N GLU A 257 -11.59 -8.66 -11.27
CA GLU A 257 -11.34 -10.10 -11.07
C GLU A 257 -10.51 -10.69 -12.20
N HIS A 258 -10.71 -10.23 -13.43
CA HIS A 258 -10.03 -10.75 -14.61
C HIS A 258 -9.56 -9.64 -15.54
N ASN A 259 -8.42 -9.85 -16.21
CA ASN A 259 -7.92 -8.94 -17.26
C ASN A 259 -8.93 -8.66 -18.39
N HIS A 260 -9.83 -9.60 -18.69
CA HIS A 260 -10.86 -9.42 -19.71
C HIS A 260 -12.16 -8.83 -19.16
N SER A 261 -12.40 -8.95 -17.84
CA SER A 261 -13.61 -8.49 -17.14
C SER A 261 -13.36 -7.19 -16.38
N THR A 262 -13.01 -6.14 -17.12
CA THR A 262 -12.66 -4.81 -16.59
C THR A 262 -13.87 -3.92 -16.33
N GLU A 263 -14.87 -4.41 -15.61
CA GLU A 263 -16.13 -3.66 -15.41
C GLU A 263 -15.99 -2.54 -14.37
N ARG A 264 -15.29 -2.76 -13.24
CA ARG A 264 -15.15 -1.74 -12.19
C ARG A 264 -14.28 -0.61 -12.68
N SER A 265 -13.09 -0.92 -13.19
CA SER A 265 -12.16 0.07 -13.75
C SER A 265 -12.78 0.86 -14.91
N HIS A 266 -13.51 0.20 -15.80
CA HIS A 266 -14.23 0.88 -16.88
C HIS A 266 -15.30 1.86 -16.35
N GLN A 267 -16.09 1.44 -15.36
CA GLN A 267 -17.15 2.28 -14.83
C GLN A 267 -16.62 3.59 -14.27
N VAL A 268 -15.43 3.56 -13.64
CA VAL A 268 -14.76 4.77 -13.13
C VAL A 268 -14.50 5.78 -14.24
N LEU A 269 -13.77 5.39 -15.30
CA LEU A 269 -13.44 6.31 -16.39
C LEU A 269 -14.69 6.78 -17.14
N ARG A 270 -15.67 5.90 -17.33
CA ARG A 270 -16.94 6.27 -17.96
C ARG A 270 -17.69 7.32 -17.15
N GLN A 271 -17.72 7.18 -15.83
CA GLN A 271 -18.37 8.14 -14.95
C GLN A 271 -17.64 9.50 -14.97
N LEU A 272 -16.31 9.49 -14.95
CA LEU A 272 -15.51 10.72 -15.07
C LEU A 272 -15.73 11.48 -16.37
N ILE A 273 -15.91 10.77 -17.49
CA ILE A 273 -16.29 11.36 -18.78
C ILE A 273 -17.65 12.04 -18.68
N ARG A 274 -18.64 11.39 -18.05
CA ARG A 274 -19.99 11.95 -17.87
C ARG A 274 -20.00 13.18 -16.98
N ASP A 275 -19.27 13.11 -15.88
CA ASP A 275 -19.16 14.19 -14.90
C ASP A 275 -18.23 15.32 -15.37
N ARG A 276 -17.56 15.13 -16.52
CA ARG A 276 -16.61 16.08 -17.13
C ARG A 276 -15.44 16.43 -16.20
N ASP A 277 -15.06 15.53 -15.30
CA ASP A 277 -13.87 15.65 -14.45
C ASP A 277 -12.61 15.21 -15.20
N TYR A 278 -12.07 16.14 -16.00
CA TYR A 278 -10.91 15.89 -16.86
C TYR A 278 -9.62 15.63 -16.07
N VAL A 279 -9.42 16.34 -14.97
CA VAL A 279 -8.18 16.25 -14.18
C VAL A 279 -8.07 14.85 -13.56
N THR A 280 -9.13 14.37 -12.94
CA THR A 280 -9.15 13.02 -12.37
C THR A 280 -9.06 11.96 -13.47
N PHE A 281 -9.79 12.15 -14.58
CA PHE A 281 -9.72 11.23 -15.72
C PHE A 281 -8.30 11.08 -16.25
N LYS A 282 -7.58 12.18 -16.46
CA LYS A 282 -6.18 12.17 -16.92
C LYS A 282 -5.27 11.43 -15.94
N ASN A 283 -5.43 11.67 -14.63
CA ASN A 283 -4.62 11.02 -13.60
C ASN A 283 -4.85 9.51 -13.57
N LEU A 284 -6.11 9.07 -13.56
CA LEU A 284 -6.43 7.64 -13.52
C LEU A 284 -6.09 6.92 -14.82
N LEU A 285 -6.20 7.60 -15.97
CA LEU A 285 -5.86 7.03 -17.26
C LEU A 285 -4.42 6.52 -17.28
N GLU A 286 -3.47 7.28 -16.73
CA GLU A 286 -2.04 6.94 -16.72
C GLU A 286 -1.61 6.03 -15.56
N LEU A 287 -2.50 5.79 -14.59
CA LEU A 287 -2.20 4.93 -13.47
C LEU A 287 -2.13 3.46 -13.89
N ASN A 288 -1.14 2.74 -13.36
CA ASN A 288 -1.07 1.28 -13.48
C ASN A 288 -1.82 0.60 -12.35
N ILE A 289 -2.65 -0.38 -12.70
CA ILE A 289 -3.49 -1.17 -11.81
C ILE A 289 -3.21 -2.66 -11.99
N THR A 290 -3.67 -3.48 -11.06
CA THR A 290 -3.61 -4.94 -11.17
C THR A 290 -5.00 -5.55 -11.19
N THR A 291 -5.09 -6.77 -11.73
CA THR A 291 -6.25 -7.64 -11.65
C THR A 291 -5.93 -8.83 -10.75
N ARG A 292 -6.94 -9.60 -10.36
CA ARG A 292 -6.74 -10.73 -9.45
C ARG A 292 -5.95 -11.87 -10.09
N ASP A 293 -6.18 -12.14 -11.37
CA ASP A 293 -5.58 -13.26 -12.11
C ASP A 293 -4.26 -12.90 -12.80
N TYR A 294 -3.87 -11.62 -12.81
CA TYR A 294 -2.64 -11.17 -13.45
C TYR A 294 -1.86 -10.21 -12.56
N SER A 295 -0.65 -10.64 -12.17
CA SER A 295 0.14 -9.97 -11.16
C SER A 295 0.97 -8.79 -11.67
N TYR A 296 1.11 -8.63 -12.98
CA TYR A 296 1.85 -7.52 -13.58
C TYR A 296 0.96 -6.28 -13.71
N PRO A 297 1.41 -5.10 -13.25
CA PRO A 297 0.67 -3.87 -13.41
C PRO A 297 0.45 -3.53 -14.89
N GLN A 298 -0.76 -3.05 -15.19
CA GLN A 298 -1.18 -2.63 -16.52
C GLN A 298 -1.79 -1.23 -16.43
N LYS A 299 -1.66 -0.43 -17.50
CA LYS A 299 -2.34 0.86 -17.59
C LYS A 299 -3.85 0.67 -17.40
N TRP A 300 -4.50 1.67 -16.82
CA TRP A 300 -5.94 1.65 -16.63
C TRP A 300 -6.68 1.31 -17.93
N PRO A 301 -7.54 0.28 -17.94
CA PRO A 301 -8.07 -0.30 -19.17
C PRO A 301 -9.05 0.64 -19.86
N VAL A 302 -8.83 0.81 -21.17
CA VAL A 302 -9.72 1.58 -22.06
C VAL A 302 -10.34 0.65 -23.11
N LYS A 303 -11.58 0.94 -23.46
CA LYS A 303 -12.40 0.21 -24.43
C LYS A 303 -13.12 1.21 -25.34
N THR A 304 -13.55 0.77 -26.53
CA THR A 304 -14.36 1.57 -27.49
C THR A 304 -15.52 2.32 -26.85
N ARG A 305 -16.18 1.76 -25.84
CA ARG A 305 -17.29 2.40 -25.11
C ARG A 305 -16.90 3.71 -24.42
N HIS A 306 -15.65 3.89 -24.00
CA HIS A 306 -15.18 5.17 -23.46
C HIS A 306 -15.09 6.25 -24.54
N PHE A 307 -14.60 5.90 -25.74
CA PHE A 307 -14.59 6.82 -26.88
C PHE A 307 -16.01 7.23 -27.26
N LYS A 308 -16.94 6.28 -27.34
CA LYS A 308 -18.37 6.56 -27.58
C LYS A 308 -18.96 7.46 -26.50
N GLU A 309 -18.63 7.24 -25.23
CA GLU A 309 -19.11 8.10 -24.14
C GLU A 309 -18.51 9.51 -24.22
N ALA A 310 -17.21 9.64 -24.53
CA ALA A 310 -16.57 10.95 -24.69
C ALA A 310 -17.20 11.75 -25.84
N LEU A 311 -17.40 11.10 -27.00
CA LEU A 311 -18.05 11.70 -28.16
C LEU A 311 -19.47 12.18 -27.88
N ARG A 312 -20.24 11.45 -27.06
CA ARG A 312 -21.61 11.86 -26.66
C ARG A 312 -21.65 13.13 -25.83
N HIS A 313 -20.56 13.44 -25.12
CA HIS A 313 -20.46 14.59 -24.21
C HIS A 313 -19.50 15.67 -24.74
N VAL A 314 -19.19 15.65 -26.04
CA VAL A 314 -18.34 16.66 -26.68
C VAL A 314 -19.00 18.04 -26.54
N THR A 315 -18.22 19.00 -26.09
CA THR A 315 -18.66 20.41 -25.96
C THR A 315 -18.15 21.31 -27.09
N GLY A 316 -17.34 20.79 -28.00
CA GLY A 316 -16.77 21.52 -29.13
C GLY A 316 -15.64 20.75 -29.82
N LEU A 317 -15.06 21.34 -30.85
CA LEU A 317 -13.87 20.79 -31.53
C LEU A 317 -12.70 20.69 -30.55
N ASN A 318 -11.86 19.69 -30.76
CA ASN A 318 -10.70 19.38 -29.91
C ASN A 318 -11.08 19.15 -28.43
N ASP A 319 -12.17 18.43 -28.18
CA ASP A 319 -12.61 18.08 -26.82
C ASP A 319 -11.49 17.40 -26.01
N PRO A 320 -11.20 17.85 -24.78
CA PRO A 320 -10.03 17.39 -24.03
C PRO A 320 -10.06 15.89 -23.70
N PHE A 321 -11.25 15.29 -23.50
CA PHE A 321 -11.34 13.84 -23.23
C PHE A 321 -11.09 13.05 -24.50
N VAL A 322 -11.70 13.46 -25.63
CA VAL A 322 -11.52 12.81 -26.93
C VAL A 322 -10.05 12.91 -27.36
N ARG A 323 -9.46 14.10 -27.25
CA ARG A 323 -8.05 14.35 -27.57
C ARG A 323 -7.11 13.49 -26.73
N LEU A 324 -7.31 13.44 -25.42
CA LEU A 324 -6.46 12.63 -24.54
C LEU A 324 -6.58 11.13 -24.84
N LEU A 325 -7.80 10.63 -25.08
CA LEU A 325 -8.03 9.23 -25.47
C LEU A 325 -7.38 8.90 -26.82
N TYR A 326 -7.44 9.82 -27.79
CA TYR A 326 -6.74 9.70 -29.06
C TYR A 326 -5.23 9.63 -28.86
N ASP A 327 -4.63 10.63 -28.19
CA ASP A 327 -3.18 10.72 -28.03
C ASP A 327 -2.60 9.52 -27.25
N LYS A 328 -3.34 8.99 -26.27
CA LYS A 328 -2.82 8.02 -25.31
C LYS A 328 -3.30 6.59 -25.50
N ARG A 329 -4.45 6.37 -26.17
CA ARG A 329 -5.14 5.06 -26.19
C ARG A 329 -5.79 4.73 -27.55
N TRP A 330 -5.35 5.35 -28.65
CA TRP A 330 -5.89 5.11 -29.99
C TRP A 330 -5.82 3.64 -30.44
N ASP A 331 -4.81 2.92 -29.98
CA ASP A 331 -4.59 1.48 -30.20
C ASP A 331 -5.73 0.62 -29.63
N CYS A 332 -6.38 1.08 -28.56
CA CYS A 332 -7.50 0.40 -27.93
C CYS A 332 -8.81 0.50 -28.74
N LEU A 333 -8.88 1.40 -29.73
CA LEU A 333 -10.09 1.66 -30.52
C LEU A 333 -10.12 0.81 -31.80
N LYS A 334 -10.98 -0.21 -31.80
CA LYS A 334 -11.13 -1.16 -32.93
C LYS A 334 -12.29 -0.83 -33.89
N ASP A 335 -13.25 -0.02 -33.46
CA ASP A 335 -14.48 0.29 -34.21
C ASP A 335 -14.22 1.42 -35.22
N ARG A 336 -14.29 1.10 -36.52
CA ARG A 336 -13.98 2.04 -37.62
C ARG A 336 -14.87 3.28 -37.59
N LYS A 337 -16.18 3.12 -37.35
CA LYS A 337 -17.11 4.25 -37.34
C LYS A 337 -16.76 5.25 -36.25
N VAL A 338 -16.41 4.75 -35.07
CA VAL A 338 -15.99 5.61 -33.94
C VAL A 338 -14.65 6.28 -34.22
N ARG A 339 -13.74 5.62 -34.94
CA ARG A 339 -12.47 6.25 -35.33
C ARG A 339 -12.70 7.49 -36.19
N ASP A 340 -13.56 7.37 -37.19
CA ASP A 340 -13.89 8.48 -38.09
C ASP A 340 -14.53 9.64 -37.30
N GLU A 341 -15.44 9.34 -36.36
CA GLU A 341 -16.04 10.35 -35.47
C GLU A 341 -15.00 11.04 -34.56
N VAL A 342 -14.02 10.30 -34.03
CA VAL A 342 -12.93 10.87 -33.23
C VAL A 342 -12.04 11.79 -34.07
N LEU A 343 -11.65 11.37 -35.28
CA LEU A 343 -10.82 12.18 -36.17
C LEU A 343 -11.53 13.47 -36.56
N ASN A 344 -12.81 13.41 -36.93
CA ASN A 344 -13.61 14.59 -37.23
C ASN A 344 -13.71 15.56 -36.04
N CYS A 345 -13.72 15.05 -34.81
CA CYS A 345 -13.72 15.88 -33.60
C CYS A 345 -12.37 16.57 -33.33
N ILE A 346 -11.26 16.03 -33.84
CA ILE A 346 -9.90 16.49 -33.55
C ILE A 346 -9.29 17.31 -34.70
N GLU A 347 -9.61 16.98 -35.95
CA GLU A 347 -8.97 17.51 -37.17
C GLU A 347 -9.75 18.66 -37.82
N SER A 348 -10.96 18.96 -37.35
CA SER A 348 -11.73 20.17 -37.72
C SER A 348 -11.51 21.27 -36.71
#